data_AF-A0A1H6A452-F1
#
_entry.id   AF-A0A1H6A452-F1
#
_cell.length_a   1.000
_cell.length_b   1.000
_cell.length_c   1.000
_cell.angle_alpha   90.00
_cell.angle_beta   90.00
_cell.angle_gamma   90.00
#
_symmetry.space_group_name_H-M   'P 1'
#
loop_
_entity.id
_entity.type
_entity.pdbx_description
1 polymer ?
#
loop_
_entity_poly.entity_id
_entity_poly.type
_entity_poly.pdbx_seq_one_letter_code
_entity_poly.pdbx_strand_id
1 'polypeptide(L)'
;MKGREQKILEEKTCLQKNRTESEGYVGGQTFMWITENNLTENNRLGYGLLEFILSPSNLNAAYLQVKRNKGAGGVDKMEVESLKDYFVANKDELSTAILWGKYRPNPVRRVEIPKDNGQKRQLGIPTVVDKVVQQAIAQVLTPLYEPQFSDHSYGFRPKRNAHQALKKSRDYITDGYGHAVDLDLEKFFDKVNHSKLTEVLSRTIKDGRVVSLIHKYLNAGVQVGGSFEASEMGGP
;
A
#
# COMPACT_ATOMS: atom_id res chain seq x y z
N MET A 1 65.95 -16.60 -35.40
CA MET A 1 66.41 -16.70 -33.99
C MET A 1 65.23 -16.45 -33.07
N LYS A 2 64.96 -17.39 -32.14
CA LYS A 2 64.22 -17.29 -30.86
C LYS A 2 62.79 -16.68 -30.93
N GLY A 3 61.69 -17.37 -30.62
CA GLY A 3 61.45 -18.46 -29.66
C GLY A 3 60.91 -17.89 -28.33
N ARG A 4 59.88 -18.56 -27.79
CA ARG A 4 59.28 -18.48 -26.42
C ARG A 4 58.04 -17.59 -26.23
N GLU A 5 57.05 -17.92 -25.41
CA GLU A 5 56.55 -19.14 -24.74
C GLU A 5 55.29 -18.68 -23.98
N GLN A 6 54.35 -19.59 -23.74
CA GLN A 6 53.23 -19.40 -22.83
C GLN A 6 53.70 -19.25 -21.37
N LYS A 7 52.91 -18.55 -20.54
CA LYS A 7 52.82 -18.85 -19.10
C LYS A 7 51.37 -18.76 -18.63
N ILE A 8 50.89 -19.91 -18.13
CA ILE A 8 49.66 -20.12 -17.36
C ILE A 8 50.07 -20.23 -15.87
N LEU A 9 49.09 -20.04 -14.98
CA LEU A 9 49.04 -20.25 -13.51
C LEU A 9 49.58 -19.05 -12.68
N GLU A 10 48.89 -18.57 -11.65
CA GLU A 10 48.23 -19.33 -10.59
C GLU A 10 46.88 -18.74 -10.12
N GLU A 11 45.96 -19.65 -9.79
CA GLU A 11 44.83 -19.43 -8.91
C GLU A 11 45.30 -18.91 -7.54
N LYS A 12 44.68 -17.83 -7.05
CA LYS A 12 44.49 -17.63 -5.61
C LYS A 12 43.01 -17.69 -5.30
N THR A 13 42.58 -18.90 -5.01
CA THR A 13 41.48 -19.20 -4.09
C THR A 13 41.66 -18.46 -2.77
N CYS A 14 40.64 -17.73 -2.32
CA CYS A 14 40.29 -17.47 -0.90
C CYS A 14 38.89 -16.83 -0.87
N LEU A 15 37.84 -17.62 -0.62
CA LEU A 15 37.16 -17.84 0.66
C LEU A 15 35.98 -16.90 0.92
N GLN A 16 34.79 -17.46 0.69
CA GLN A 16 33.49 -17.07 1.22
C GLN A 16 33.52 -16.97 2.75
N LYS A 17 33.25 -15.79 3.34
CA LYS A 17 32.32 -15.55 4.47
C LYS A 17 32.38 -14.11 5.00
N ASN A 18 31.29 -13.75 5.71
CA ASN A 18 30.94 -12.52 6.42
C ASN A 18 30.03 -11.63 5.57
N ARG A 19 28.71 -11.92 5.45
CA ARG A 19 27.70 -11.88 6.53
C ARG A 19 27.95 -10.70 7.46
N THR A 20 27.31 -9.58 7.14
CA THR A 20 26.93 -8.58 8.14
C THR A 20 25.48 -8.89 8.53
N GLU A 21 25.31 -10.02 9.23
CA GLU A 21 24.12 -10.24 10.05
C GLU A 21 24.24 -9.26 11.21
N SER A 22 23.35 -8.28 11.30
CA SER A 22 23.22 -7.51 12.53
C SER A 22 22.80 -8.46 13.64
N GLU A 23 23.63 -8.52 14.68
CA GLU A 23 23.44 -9.27 15.91
C GLU A 23 22.03 -9.12 16.47
N GLY A 24 21.51 -10.24 16.98
CA GLY A 24 20.16 -10.34 17.50
C GLY A 24 19.89 -9.36 18.64
N TYR A 25 18.74 -8.70 18.58
CA TYR A 25 18.11 -8.15 19.77
C TYR A 25 17.55 -9.31 20.60
N VAL A 26 18.31 -9.69 21.62
CA VAL A 26 17.86 -10.50 22.74
C VAL A 26 16.82 -9.70 23.53
N GLY A 27 15.64 -10.29 23.72
CA GLY A 27 14.81 -10.06 24.90
C GLY A 27 14.08 -8.73 25.00
N GLY A 28 13.08 -8.50 24.15
CA GLY A 28 11.97 -7.61 24.47
C GLY A 28 10.71 -8.43 24.72
N GLN A 29 10.36 -8.69 25.98
CA GLN A 29 9.04 -9.20 26.32
C GLN A 29 7.99 -8.14 25.95
N THR A 30 7.08 -8.49 25.04
CA THR A 30 5.71 -7.98 25.11
C THR A 30 4.76 -9.10 24.70
N PHE A 31 4.58 -10.02 25.64
CA PHE A 31 3.41 -10.88 25.69
C PHE A 31 2.19 -9.98 25.95
N MET A 32 1.68 -9.31 24.92
CA MET A 32 0.33 -8.74 24.94
C MET A 32 -0.54 -9.70 24.14
N TRP A 33 -1.10 -10.63 24.88
CA TRP A 33 -2.20 -11.51 24.50
C TRP A 33 -3.13 -10.81 23.51
N ILE A 34 -3.21 -11.34 22.28
CA ILE A 34 -4.30 -11.03 21.37
C ILE A 34 -5.54 -11.65 22.03
N THR A 35 -6.25 -10.88 22.86
CA THR A 35 -7.61 -11.24 23.28
C THR A 35 -8.46 -11.19 22.01
N GLU A 36 -8.67 -12.35 21.41
CA GLU A 36 -9.93 -12.63 20.73
C GLU A 36 -11.05 -12.37 21.75
N ASN A 37 -11.97 -11.49 21.36
CA ASN A 37 -13.19 -11.13 22.07
C ASN A 37 -12.97 -10.41 23.42
N ASN A 38 -12.95 -9.07 23.38
CA ASN A 38 -13.73 -8.25 24.33
C ASN A 38 -13.86 -6.81 23.82
N LEU A 39 -15.10 -6.34 23.84
CA LEU A 39 -15.54 -4.96 23.58
C LEU A 39 -14.64 -3.98 24.35
N THR A 40 -13.74 -3.30 23.64
CA THR A 40 -12.97 -2.21 24.25
C THR A 40 -13.85 -0.97 24.27
N GLU A 41 -14.17 -0.55 25.50
CA GLU A 41 -15.04 0.57 25.81
C GLU A 41 -14.65 1.85 25.06
N ASN A 42 -15.64 2.41 24.38
CA ASN A 42 -15.65 3.79 23.91
C ASN A 42 -15.60 4.75 25.10
N ASN A 43 -14.59 5.63 25.18
CA ASN A 43 -14.86 7.06 25.38
C ASN A 43 -13.65 8.00 25.18
N ARG A 44 -13.75 8.78 24.09
CA ARG A 44 -13.60 10.25 23.97
C ARG A 44 -12.22 10.90 24.21
N LEU A 45 -11.45 11.06 23.11
CA LEU A 45 -11.01 12.37 22.55
C LEU A 45 -10.17 12.28 21.23
N GLY A 46 -10.20 11.15 20.50
CA GLY A 46 -9.58 11.02 19.14
C GLY A 46 -10.44 10.27 18.09
N TYR A 47 -11.76 10.15 18.32
CA TYR A 47 -12.65 9.11 17.79
C TYR A 47 -13.57 9.53 16.63
N GLY A 48 -13.14 10.41 15.73
CA GLY A 48 -14.01 10.97 14.68
C GLY A 48 -13.58 10.67 13.24
N LEU A 49 -12.42 10.04 13.03
CA LEU A 49 -11.86 9.87 11.69
C LEU A 49 -12.73 8.96 10.84
N LEU A 50 -13.27 7.89 11.43
CA LEU A 50 -14.18 7.02 10.72
C LEU A 50 -15.47 7.76 10.31
N GLU A 51 -15.99 8.62 11.17
CA GLU A 51 -17.16 9.47 10.89
C GLU A 51 -16.88 10.48 9.76
N PHE A 52 -15.67 11.05 9.71
CA PHE A 52 -15.27 11.90 8.57
C PHE A 52 -15.18 11.10 7.27
N ILE A 53 -14.59 9.89 7.32
CA ILE A 53 -14.49 8.99 6.16
C ILE A 53 -15.89 8.64 5.64
N LEU A 54 -16.82 8.31 6.53
CA LEU A 54 -18.19 7.93 6.20
C LEU A 54 -19.15 9.12 6.02
N SER A 55 -18.66 10.35 6.12
CA SER A 55 -19.53 11.52 5.96
C SER A 55 -20.13 11.55 4.54
N PRO A 56 -21.42 11.92 4.39
CA PRO A 56 -22.08 11.90 3.07
C PRO A 56 -21.35 12.74 2.01
N SER A 57 -20.77 13.87 2.41
CA SER A 57 -19.98 14.73 1.52
C SER A 57 -18.70 14.05 1.04
N ASN A 58 -17.96 13.40 1.95
CA ASN A 58 -16.73 12.67 1.61
C ASN A 58 -17.03 11.45 0.73
N LEU A 59 -18.01 10.63 1.09
CA LEU A 59 -18.43 9.47 0.29
C LEU A 59 -18.88 9.88 -1.12
N ASN A 60 -19.60 10.99 -1.26
CA ASN A 60 -19.98 11.52 -2.56
C ASN A 60 -18.76 12.00 -3.36
N ALA A 61 -17.81 12.68 -2.73
CA ALA A 61 -16.56 13.07 -3.38
C ALA A 61 -15.74 11.85 -3.84
N ALA A 62 -15.66 10.81 -3.00
CA ALA A 62 -15.01 9.55 -3.33
C ALA A 62 -15.68 8.84 -4.51
N TYR A 63 -17.02 8.75 -4.50
CA TYR A 63 -17.80 8.21 -5.62
C TYR A 63 -17.52 8.97 -6.92
N LEU A 64 -17.54 10.30 -6.91
CA LEU A 64 -17.26 11.11 -8.10
C LEU A 64 -15.82 10.91 -8.61
N GLN A 65 -14.84 10.77 -7.71
CA GLN A 65 -13.46 10.50 -8.08
C GLN A 65 -13.31 9.11 -8.72
N VAL A 66 -13.90 8.06 -8.14
CA VAL A 66 -13.89 6.72 -8.72
C VAL A 66 -14.57 6.71 -10.09
N LYS A 67 -15.70 7.41 -10.22
CA LYS A 67 -16.39 7.57 -11.49
C LYS A 67 -15.54 8.25 -12.56
N ARG A 68 -14.80 9.30 -12.18
CA ARG A 68 -13.89 10.01 -13.06
C ARG A 68 -12.71 9.15 -13.50
N ASN A 69 -12.15 8.36 -12.58
CA ASN A 69 -10.97 7.56 -12.87
C ASN A 69 -11.24 6.50 -13.95
N LYS A 70 -12.48 5.99 -14.02
CA LYS A 70 -12.90 4.87 -14.87
C LYS A 70 -12.05 3.62 -14.60
N GLY A 71 -12.69 2.49 -14.33
CA GLY A 71 -11.93 1.28 -14.08
C GLY A 71 -12.81 0.06 -14.02
N ALA A 72 -12.25 -1.06 -14.45
CA ALA A 72 -12.96 -2.33 -14.50
C ALA A 72 -13.47 -2.75 -13.11
N GLY A 73 -14.60 -3.44 -13.11
CA GLY A 73 -15.14 -4.11 -11.93
C GLY A 73 -14.16 -5.13 -11.32
N GLY A 74 -14.33 -5.34 -10.01
CA GLY A 74 -13.55 -6.31 -9.25
C GLY A 74 -14.05 -7.73 -9.46
N VAL A 75 -14.05 -8.52 -8.38
CA VAL A 75 -14.52 -9.91 -8.40
C VAL A 75 -16.03 -10.04 -8.61
N ASP A 76 -16.79 -9.04 -8.18
CA ASP A 76 -18.23 -8.91 -8.33
C ASP A 76 -18.66 -8.53 -9.77
N LYS A 77 -17.69 -8.16 -10.61
CA LYS A 77 -17.90 -7.67 -11.99
C LYS A 77 -18.88 -6.49 -12.07
N MET A 78 -19.10 -5.78 -10.96
CA MET A 78 -19.93 -4.59 -10.95
C MET A 78 -19.16 -3.44 -11.61
N GLU A 79 -19.77 -2.84 -12.63
CA GLU A 79 -19.21 -1.69 -13.31
C GLU A 79 -19.55 -0.38 -12.59
N VAL A 80 -18.78 0.66 -12.87
CA VAL A 80 -18.87 1.99 -12.23
C VAL A 80 -20.24 2.64 -12.48
N GLU A 81 -20.89 2.32 -13.59
CA GLU A 81 -22.21 2.83 -13.98
C GLU A 81 -23.31 2.35 -13.03
N SER A 82 -23.23 1.12 -12.54
CA SER A 82 -24.20 0.52 -11.60
C SER A 82 -23.99 0.98 -10.15
N LEU A 83 -22.87 1.65 -9.87
CA LEU A 83 -22.48 2.06 -8.53
C LEU A 83 -23.48 3.02 -7.87
N LYS A 84 -24.11 3.90 -8.67
CA LYS A 84 -25.13 4.83 -8.16
C LYS A 84 -26.31 4.08 -7.55
N ASP A 85 -26.86 3.12 -8.29
CA ASP A 85 -28.05 2.38 -7.87
C ASP A 85 -27.74 1.49 -6.66
N TYR A 86 -26.53 0.91 -6.62
CA TYR A 86 -26.04 0.19 -5.46
C TYR A 86 -26.02 1.06 -4.20
N PHE A 87 -25.46 2.27 -4.25
CA PHE A 87 -25.42 3.15 -3.08
C PHE A 87 -26.80 3.64 -2.67
N VAL A 88 -27.73 3.88 -3.61
CA VAL A 88 -29.11 4.24 -3.25
C VAL A 88 -29.76 3.16 -2.41
N ALA A 89 -29.54 1.88 -2.74
CA ALA A 89 -30.12 0.76 -2.02
C ALA A 89 -29.36 0.36 -0.73
N ASN A 90 -28.02 0.47 -0.71
CA ASN A 90 -27.18 -0.20 0.30
C ASN A 90 -26.33 0.75 1.16
N LYS A 91 -26.33 2.08 0.93
CA LYS A 91 -25.42 3.01 1.62
C LYS A 91 -25.50 2.94 3.15
N ASP A 92 -26.70 2.78 3.70
CA ASP A 92 -26.93 2.88 5.14
C ASP A 92 -26.47 1.58 5.82
N GLU A 93 -26.74 0.44 5.19
CA GLU A 93 -26.21 -0.86 5.60
C GLU A 93 -24.68 -0.90 5.51
N LEU A 94 -24.10 -0.45 4.40
CA LEU A 94 -22.65 -0.38 4.22
C LEU A 94 -21.99 0.50 5.28
N SER A 95 -22.52 1.71 5.49
CA SER A 95 -21.97 2.65 6.48
C SER A 95 -22.07 2.09 7.89
N THR A 96 -23.20 1.44 8.22
CA THR A 96 -23.37 0.76 9.51
C THR A 96 -22.41 -0.41 9.63
N ALA A 97 -22.24 -1.25 8.61
CA ALA A 97 -21.31 -2.36 8.64
C ALA A 97 -19.87 -1.87 8.87
N ILE A 98 -19.46 -0.77 8.25
CA ILE A 98 -18.12 -0.18 8.45
C ILE A 98 -17.99 0.38 9.87
N LEU A 99 -18.97 1.19 10.32
CA LEU A 99 -18.96 1.84 11.64
C LEU A 99 -18.87 0.82 12.78
N TRP A 100 -19.59 -0.29 12.66
CA TRP A 100 -19.63 -1.37 13.64
C TRP A 100 -18.50 -2.41 13.45
N GLY A 101 -17.58 -2.17 12.50
CA GLY A 101 -16.46 -3.07 12.24
C GLY A 101 -16.87 -4.44 11.68
N LYS A 102 -18.08 -4.59 11.14
CA LYS A 102 -18.59 -5.83 10.52
C LYS A 102 -18.25 -5.94 9.04
N TYR A 103 -17.92 -4.82 8.39
CA TYR A 103 -17.53 -4.79 7.00
C TYR A 103 -16.26 -5.62 6.75
N ARG A 104 -16.29 -6.43 5.69
CA ARG A 104 -15.19 -7.24 5.19
C ARG A 104 -14.97 -6.86 3.72
N PRO A 105 -13.83 -6.24 3.37
CA PRO A 105 -13.49 -5.97 1.98
C PRO A 105 -13.50 -7.23 1.12
N ASN A 106 -13.84 -7.09 -0.16
CA ASN A 106 -13.75 -8.21 -1.08
C ASN A 106 -12.30 -8.48 -1.48
N PRO A 107 -11.95 -9.74 -1.82
CA PRO A 107 -10.66 -10.03 -2.44
C PRO A 107 -10.52 -9.26 -3.75
N VAL A 108 -9.28 -8.85 -4.06
CA VAL A 108 -9.01 -8.16 -5.32
C VAL A 108 -8.92 -9.15 -6.47
N ARG A 109 -9.46 -8.78 -7.63
CA ARG A 109 -9.40 -9.62 -8.83
C ARG A 109 -8.00 -9.52 -9.45
N ARG A 110 -7.31 -10.65 -9.62
CA ARG A 110 -5.99 -10.66 -10.26
C ARG A 110 -6.11 -10.55 -11.78
N VAL A 111 -5.38 -9.61 -12.36
CA VAL A 111 -5.24 -9.45 -13.82
C VAL A 111 -3.76 -9.41 -14.16
N GLU A 112 -3.37 -10.18 -15.17
CA GLU A 112 -2.02 -10.12 -15.71
C GLU A 112 -1.97 -9.09 -16.83
N ILE A 113 -1.06 -8.11 -16.69
CA ILE A 113 -0.79 -7.09 -17.70
C ILE A 113 0.64 -7.29 -18.20
N PRO A 114 0.89 -7.36 -19.52
CA PRO A 114 2.23 -7.45 -20.04
C PRO A 114 3.03 -6.17 -19.73
N LYS A 115 4.28 -6.31 -19.30
CA LYS A 115 5.25 -5.23 -19.26
C LYS A 115 6.01 -5.16 -20.59
N ASP A 116 6.60 -4.01 -20.88
CA ASP A 116 7.43 -3.78 -22.08
C ASP A 116 8.65 -4.72 -22.17
N ASN A 117 9.10 -5.27 -21.03
CA ASN A 117 10.23 -6.20 -20.94
C ASN A 117 9.83 -7.70 -21.05
N GLY A 118 8.58 -8.00 -21.42
CA GLY A 118 8.06 -9.36 -21.55
C GLY A 118 7.68 -10.06 -20.23
N GLN A 119 7.97 -9.45 -19.08
CA GLN A 119 7.47 -9.93 -17.80
C GLN A 119 5.99 -9.54 -17.61
N LYS A 120 5.26 -10.27 -16.77
CA LYS A 120 3.87 -9.93 -16.42
C LYS A 120 3.82 -9.14 -15.12
N ARG A 121 3.03 -8.07 -15.08
CA ARG A 121 2.62 -7.38 -13.86
C ARG A 121 1.29 -7.96 -13.41
N GLN A 122 1.24 -8.47 -12.19
CA GLN A 122 -0.03 -8.82 -11.56
C GLN A 122 -0.64 -7.55 -10.97
N LEU A 123 -1.88 -7.26 -11.36
CA LEU A 123 -2.66 -6.16 -10.85
C LEU A 123 -3.82 -6.72 -10.02
N GLY A 124 -3.98 -6.20 -8.81
CA GLY A 124 -5.19 -6.40 -8.01
C GLY A 124 -6.23 -5.35 -8.38
N ILE A 125 -7.40 -5.77 -8.83
CA ILE A 125 -8.52 -4.85 -9.11
C ILE A 125 -9.58 -5.04 -8.03
N PRO A 126 -9.73 -4.09 -7.08
CA PRO A 126 -10.80 -4.13 -6.08
C PRO A 126 -12.18 -3.96 -6.70
N THR A 127 -13.23 -4.30 -5.96
CA THR A 127 -14.62 -3.98 -6.36
C THR A 127 -14.82 -2.48 -6.43
N VAL A 128 -15.82 -2.03 -7.20
CA VAL A 128 -16.11 -0.60 -7.31
C VAL A 128 -16.56 0.02 -5.99
N VAL A 129 -17.21 -0.75 -5.12
CA VAL A 129 -17.58 -0.34 -3.76
C VAL A 129 -16.33 -0.18 -2.90
N ASP A 130 -15.42 -1.16 -2.92
CA ASP A 130 -14.16 -1.11 -2.20
C ASP A 130 -13.29 0.08 -2.65
N LYS A 131 -13.25 0.38 -3.94
CA LYS A 131 -12.56 1.58 -4.47
C LYS A 131 -13.10 2.86 -3.88
N VAL A 132 -14.43 2.99 -3.70
CA VAL A 132 -15.02 4.19 -3.08
C VAL A 132 -14.63 4.29 -1.61
N VAL A 133 -14.69 3.20 -0.86
CA VAL A 133 -14.30 3.20 0.56
C VAL A 133 -12.80 3.51 0.71
N GLN A 134 -11.93 2.90 -0.10
CA GLN A 134 -10.50 3.20 -0.14
C GLN A 134 -10.23 4.67 -0.50
N GLN A 135 -10.95 5.21 -1.50
CA GLN A 135 -10.83 6.61 -1.90
C GLN A 135 -11.31 7.57 -0.79
N ALA A 136 -12.36 7.21 -0.06
CA ALA A 136 -12.87 7.98 1.07
C ALA A 136 -11.87 7.99 2.24
N ILE A 137 -11.21 6.85 2.52
CA ILE A 137 -10.10 6.77 3.47
C ILE A 137 -8.96 7.69 3.03
N ALA A 138 -8.54 7.59 1.76
CA ALA A 138 -7.43 8.36 1.22
C ALA A 138 -7.69 9.89 1.29
N GLN A 139 -8.92 10.34 1.02
CA GLN A 139 -9.29 11.75 1.10
C GLN A 139 -9.12 12.33 2.51
N VAL A 140 -9.43 11.55 3.54
CA VAL A 140 -9.27 11.98 4.94
C VAL A 140 -7.82 11.87 5.42
N LEU A 141 -7.09 10.84 4.99
CA LEU A 141 -5.70 10.63 5.43
C LEU A 141 -4.69 11.51 4.72
N THR A 142 -4.93 11.86 3.45
CA THR A 142 -4.02 12.72 2.66
C THR A 142 -3.67 14.03 3.38
N PRO A 143 -4.61 14.86 3.86
CA PRO A 143 -4.26 16.10 4.57
C PRO A 143 -3.52 15.88 5.89
N LEU A 144 -3.60 14.69 6.50
CA LEU A 144 -2.86 14.36 7.72
C LEU A 144 -1.40 14.01 7.43
N TYR A 145 -1.14 13.29 6.33
CA TYR A 145 0.19 12.82 5.97
C TYR A 145 0.96 13.77 5.04
N GLU A 146 0.28 14.56 4.21
CA GLU A 146 0.94 15.48 3.28
C GLU A 146 1.96 16.43 3.94
N PRO A 147 1.68 17.05 5.09
CA PRO A 147 2.64 17.90 5.80
C PRO A 147 3.84 17.14 6.39
N GLN A 148 3.73 15.83 6.56
CA GLN A 148 4.76 14.98 7.16
C GLN A 148 5.74 14.43 6.12
N PHE A 149 5.34 14.38 4.84
CA PHE A 149 6.19 13.87 3.78
C PHE A 149 7.33 14.83 3.45
N SER A 150 8.50 14.26 3.20
CA SER A 150 9.68 14.98 2.71
C SER A 150 9.38 15.84 1.48
N ASP A 151 9.98 17.02 1.40
CA ASP A 151 9.90 17.88 0.23
C ASP A 151 10.56 17.29 -1.03
N HIS A 152 11.36 16.23 -0.86
CA HIS A 152 11.98 15.48 -1.94
C HIS A 152 11.20 14.20 -2.32
N SER A 153 10.00 14.01 -1.76
CA SER A 153 9.07 12.96 -2.17
C SER A 153 8.06 13.50 -3.18
N TYR A 154 8.04 12.95 -4.40
CA TYR A 154 7.24 13.47 -5.53
C TYR A 154 6.17 12.50 -6.04
N GLY A 155 6.28 11.20 -5.74
CA GLY A 155 5.37 10.18 -6.26
C GLY A 155 4.03 10.15 -5.56
N PHE A 156 2.93 10.02 -6.31
CA PHE A 156 1.56 9.83 -5.80
C PHE A 156 1.05 10.92 -4.84
N ARG A 157 1.61 12.13 -4.90
CA ARG A 157 1.25 13.24 -4.03
C ARG A 157 0.50 14.34 -4.77
N PRO A 158 -0.51 14.98 -4.14
CA PRO A 158 -1.20 16.12 -4.73
C PRO A 158 -0.21 17.25 -5.05
N LYS A 159 -0.38 17.87 -6.24
CA LYS A 159 0.44 19.00 -6.72
C LYS A 159 1.93 18.70 -6.91
N ARG A 160 2.35 17.42 -6.85
CA ARG A 160 3.70 16.97 -7.15
C ARG A 160 3.74 16.11 -8.41
N ASN A 161 4.85 16.16 -9.14
CA ASN A 161 5.01 15.40 -10.38
C ASN A 161 6.48 15.04 -10.67
N ALA A 162 6.69 14.14 -11.63
CA ALA A 162 8.02 13.66 -12.01
C ALA A 162 8.93 14.78 -12.55
N HIS A 163 8.39 15.80 -13.23
CA HIS A 163 9.19 16.92 -13.73
C HIS A 163 9.82 17.75 -12.61
N GLN A 164 9.14 17.90 -11.47
CA GLN A 164 9.72 18.55 -10.29
C GLN A 164 10.90 17.74 -9.72
N ALA A 165 10.79 16.40 -9.70
CA ALA A 165 11.88 15.53 -9.28
C ALA A 165 13.11 15.69 -10.20
N LEU A 166 12.90 15.65 -11.52
CA LEU A 166 13.96 15.85 -12.51
C LEU A 166 14.64 17.22 -12.37
N LYS A 167 13.86 18.28 -12.15
CA LYS A 167 14.40 19.62 -11.92
C LYS A 167 15.32 19.64 -10.71
N LYS A 168 14.90 19.02 -9.60
CA LYS A 168 15.71 18.96 -8.38
C LYS A 168 16.99 18.14 -8.58
N SER A 169 16.92 17.02 -9.30
CA SER A 169 18.12 16.23 -9.66
C SER A 169 19.12 17.04 -10.48
N ARG A 170 18.64 17.84 -11.44
CA ARG A 170 19.48 18.76 -12.22
C ARG A 170 20.14 19.82 -11.34
N ASP A 171 19.41 20.37 -10.38
CA ASP A 171 19.96 21.35 -9.44
C ASP A 171 21.12 20.73 -8.63
N TYR A 172 21.00 19.48 -8.15
CA TYR A 172 22.12 18.77 -7.50
C TYR A 172 23.35 18.58 -8.40
N ILE A 173 23.15 18.21 -9.67
CA ILE A 173 24.25 18.10 -10.63
C ILE A 173 24.95 19.46 -10.81
N THR A 174 24.17 20.55 -10.85
CA THR A 174 24.69 21.92 -10.98
C THR A 174 25.50 22.33 -9.73
N ASP A 175 25.08 21.88 -8.55
CA ASP A 175 25.77 22.12 -7.28
C ASP A 175 27.04 21.26 -7.10
N GLY A 176 27.39 20.41 -8.07
CA GLY A 176 28.62 19.62 -8.09
C GLY A 176 28.47 18.16 -7.66
N TYR A 177 27.25 17.69 -7.40
CA TYR A 177 26.98 16.27 -7.10
C TYR A 177 26.94 15.44 -8.40
N GLY A 178 28.12 15.02 -8.85
CA GLY A 178 28.29 14.29 -10.12
C GLY A 178 27.99 12.78 -10.09
N HIS A 179 27.65 12.23 -8.92
CA HIS A 179 27.36 10.81 -8.74
C HIS A 179 25.99 10.60 -8.12
N ALA A 180 25.25 9.60 -8.62
CA ALA A 180 23.96 9.19 -8.10
C ALA A 180 24.05 7.76 -7.56
N VAL A 181 23.32 7.50 -6.47
CA VAL A 181 23.08 6.15 -5.96
C VAL A 181 21.66 5.78 -6.36
N ASP A 182 21.54 4.82 -7.27
CA ASP A 182 20.26 4.31 -7.72
C ASP A 182 19.80 3.15 -6.81
N LEU A 183 18.62 3.29 -6.21
CA LEU A 183 18.03 2.32 -5.30
C LEU A 183 16.59 2.06 -5.77
N ASP A 184 16.34 0.84 -6.23
CA ASP A 184 14.99 0.37 -6.55
C ASP A 184 14.60 -0.80 -5.64
N LEU A 185 13.34 -0.79 -5.19
CA LEU A 185 12.79 -1.83 -4.32
C LEU A 185 11.99 -2.83 -5.15
N GLU A 186 12.56 -4.02 -5.32
CA GLU A 186 11.91 -5.09 -6.07
C GLU A 186 10.57 -5.48 -5.42
N LYS A 187 9.47 -5.34 -6.19
CA LYS A 187 8.11 -5.71 -5.77
C LYS A 187 7.69 -5.05 -4.46
N PHE A 188 7.91 -3.74 -4.34
CA PHE A 188 7.56 -2.96 -3.15
C PHE A 188 6.18 -3.34 -2.56
N PHE A 189 5.13 -3.29 -3.38
CA PHE A 189 3.76 -3.57 -2.96
C PHE A 189 3.49 -5.05 -2.66
N ASP A 190 4.29 -6.00 -3.11
CA ASP A 190 4.09 -7.42 -2.80
C ASP A 190 4.80 -7.83 -1.49
N LYS A 191 5.77 -7.02 -1.03
CA LYS A 191 6.65 -7.33 0.11
C LYS A 191 6.44 -6.43 1.33
N VAL A 192 5.41 -5.58 1.33
CA VAL A 192 5.10 -4.72 2.49
C VAL A 192 4.69 -5.58 3.68
N ASN A 193 5.41 -5.45 4.80
CA ASN A 193 5.03 -6.10 6.06
C ASN A 193 3.84 -5.38 6.70
N HIS A 194 2.72 -6.09 6.85
CA HIS A 194 1.47 -5.52 7.37
C HIS A 194 1.64 -4.97 8.79
N SER A 195 2.29 -5.73 9.69
CA SER A 195 2.51 -5.30 11.08
C SER A 195 3.30 -4.00 11.16
N LYS A 196 4.35 -3.87 10.34
CA LYS A 196 5.16 -2.64 10.32
C LYS A 196 4.40 -1.45 9.75
N LEU A 197 3.62 -1.68 8.69
CA LEU A 197 2.76 -0.64 8.12
C LEU A 197 1.71 -0.17 9.13
N THR A 198 1.04 -1.10 9.81
CA THR A 198 0.06 -0.80 10.86
C THR A 198 0.69 -0.05 12.03
N GLU A 199 1.90 -0.43 12.46
CA GLU A 199 2.66 0.31 13.49
C GLU A 199 2.89 1.77 13.07
N VAL A 200 3.36 2.00 11.84
CA VAL A 200 3.61 3.35 11.31
C VAL A 200 2.31 4.16 11.23
N LEU A 201 1.23 3.57 10.71
CA LEU A 201 -0.08 4.23 10.60
C LEU A 201 -0.62 4.64 11.97
N SER A 202 -0.44 3.80 13.00
CA SER A 202 -0.93 4.04 14.37
C SER A 202 -0.20 5.18 15.10
N ARG A 203 0.95 5.63 14.58
CA ARG A 203 1.67 6.80 15.11
C ARG A 203 0.86 8.08 14.90
N THR A 204 0.18 8.20 13.75
CA THR A 204 -0.63 9.38 13.39
C THR A 204 -2.13 9.13 13.61
N ILE A 205 -2.64 7.97 13.19
CA ILE A 205 -4.07 7.63 13.29
C ILE A 205 -4.37 7.08 14.68
N LYS A 206 -5.16 7.81 15.47
CA LYS A 206 -5.59 7.38 16.81
C LYS A 206 -6.94 6.67 16.83
N ASP A 207 -7.70 6.74 15.74
CA ASP A 207 -8.94 5.98 15.58
C ASP A 207 -8.62 4.53 15.20
N GLY A 208 -8.65 3.64 16.19
CA GLY A 208 -8.36 2.22 15.99
C GLY A 208 -9.30 1.51 15.01
N ARG A 209 -10.52 2.04 14.79
CA ARG A 209 -11.46 1.49 13.82
C ARG A 209 -10.99 1.72 12.38
N VAL A 210 -10.38 2.88 12.12
CA VAL A 210 -9.78 3.20 10.81
C VAL A 210 -8.56 2.30 10.56
N VAL A 211 -7.70 2.15 11.57
CA VAL A 211 -6.54 1.24 11.48
C VAL A 211 -6.99 -0.20 11.22
N SER A 212 -8.03 -0.67 11.93
CA SER A 212 -8.63 -1.97 11.72
C SER A 212 -9.20 -2.15 10.30
N LEU A 213 -9.89 -1.13 9.76
CA LEU A 213 -10.41 -1.15 8.40
C LEU A 213 -9.29 -1.25 7.35
N ILE A 214 -8.22 -0.48 7.50
CA ILE A 214 -7.04 -0.55 6.61
C ILE A 214 -6.39 -1.93 6.71
N HIS A 215 -6.25 -2.46 7.93
CA HIS A 215 -5.70 -3.81 8.13
C HIS A 215 -6.54 -4.88 7.43
N LYS A 216 -7.87 -4.76 7.43
CA LYS A 216 -8.74 -5.67 6.67
C LYS A 216 -8.53 -5.57 5.16
N TYR A 217 -8.26 -4.37 4.63
CA TYR A 217 -7.96 -4.19 3.21
C TYR A 217 -6.64 -4.86 2.80
N LEU A 218 -5.60 -4.74 3.64
CA LEU A 218 -4.32 -5.42 3.40
C LEU A 218 -4.47 -6.94 3.41
N ASN A 219 -5.34 -7.48 4.24
CA ASN A 219 -5.59 -8.93 4.36
C ASN A 219 -6.75 -9.45 3.49
N ALA A 220 -7.34 -8.62 2.61
CA ALA A 220 -8.53 -8.98 1.84
C ALA A 220 -8.28 -10.15 0.86
N GLY A 221 -7.02 -10.46 0.58
CA GLY A 221 -6.63 -11.55 -0.31
C GLY A 221 -6.83 -11.22 -1.78
N VAL A 222 -6.55 -12.19 -2.63
CA VAL A 222 -6.61 -12.08 -4.09
C VAL A 222 -7.45 -13.23 -4.63
N GLN A 223 -8.27 -12.98 -5.66
CA GLN A 223 -8.96 -14.04 -6.39
C GLN A 223 -8.31 -14.27 -7.75
N VAL A 224 -7.89 -15.51 -8.00
CA VAL A 224 -7.23 -15.96 -9.24
C VAL A 224 -8.07 -17.05 -9.89
N GLY A 225 -8.60 -16.80 -11.09
CA GLY A 225 -9.35 -17.83 -11.83
C GLY A 225 -10.56 -18.41 -11.09
N GLY A 226 -11.15 -17.65 -10.15
CA GLY A 226 -12.27 -18.11 -9.32
C GLY A 226 -11.87 -18.62 -7.93
N SER A 227 -10.59 -18.93 -7.69
CA SER A 227 -10.09 -19.43 -6.41
C SER A 227 -9.55 -18.30 -5.52
N PHE A 228 -9.79 -18.38 -4.21
CA PHE A 228 -9.31 -17.42 -3.22
C PHE A 228 -7.89 -17.76 -2.76
N GLU A 229 -7.02 -16.76 -2.71
CA GLU A 229 -5.67 -16.83 -2.15
C GLU A 229 -5.55 -15.78 -1.03
N ALA A 230 -5.05 -16.20 0.14
CA ALA A 230 -4.78 -15.28 1.26
C ALA A 230 -3.59 -14.38 0.94
N SER A 231 -3.61 -13.15 1.45
CA SER A 231 -2.49 -12.21 1.33
C SER A 231 -1.80 -12.08 2.69
N GLU A 232 -0.62 -12.71 2.83
CA GLU A 232 0.20 -12.64 4.05
C GLU A 232 1.14 -11.42 4.08
N MET A 233 1.46 -10.88 2.90
CA MET A 233 2.26 -9.66 2.72
C MET A 233 1.75 -8.86 1.50
N GLY A 234 2.03 -7.56 1.52
CA GLY A 234 1.78 -6.64 0.41
C GLY A 234 0.61 -5.68 0.61
N GLY A 235 0.16 -5.06 -0.49
CA GLY A 235 -0.99 -4.16 -0.50
C GLY A 235 -1.54 -4.04 -1.92
N PRO A 236 -2.86 -4.21 -2.13
CA PRO A 236 -3.47 -4.07 -3.44
C PRO A 236 -3.60 -2.63 -3.94
#